data_AF-A0A5C6BR61-F1
#
_entry.id   AF-A0A5C6BR61-F1
#
_cell.length_a   1.000
_cell.length_b   1.000
_cell.length_c   1.000
_cell.angle_alpha   90.00
_cell.angle_beta   90.00
_cell.angle_gamma   90.00
#
_symmetry.space_group_name_H-M   'P 1'
#
loop_
_entity.id
_entity.type
_entity.pdbx_description
1 polymer ?
#
loop_
_entity_poly.entity_id
_entity_poly.type
_entity_poly.pdbx_seq_one_letter_code
_entity_poly.pdbx_strand_id
1 'polypeptide(L)'
;MPNDPRARIFMPLHKFEQSIRDADPMAIREARIAFISDGISLYHDELQWRRSLSPHRFLWYLFPLAWPILWYRSRLSKMALSAISRAIADCRARWAEDLQDSELDFDQIIDPLESQHHG
;
A
#
# COMPACT_ATOMS: atom_id res chain seq x y z
N MET A 1 -7.21 20.68 -5.19
CA MET A 1 -8.17 20.09 -4.24
C MET A 1 -7.39 19.15 -3.32
N PRO A 2 -7.27 19.45 -2.01
CA PRO A 2 -6.53 18.60 -1.07
C PRO A 2 -7.20 17.24 -0.77
N ASN A 3 -8.42 17.02 -1.27
CA ASN A 3 -9.23 15.82 -1.02
C ASN A 3 -9.31 14.84 -2.21
N ASP A 4 -8.46 14.99 -3.24
CA ASP A 4 -8.45 14.01 -4.33
C ASP A 4 -7.71 12.74 -3.86
N PRO A 5 -8.39 11.58 -3.75
CA PRO A 5 -7.77 10.33 -3.30
C PRO A 5 -6.58 9.93 -4.18
N ARG A 6 -6.62 10.25 -5.48
CA ARG A 6 -5.52 9.92 -6.40
C ARG A 6 -4.27 10.73 -6.14
N ALA A 7 -4.40 11.96 -5.65
CA ALA A 7 -3.26 12.80 -5.33
C ALA A 7 -2.57 12.39 -4.01
N ARG A 8 -3.32 11.76 -3.09
CA ARG A 8 -2.82 11.27 -1.79
C ARG A 8 -1.99 9.99 -1.94
N ILE A 9 -2.40 9.08 -2.81
CA ILE A 9 -1.75 7.77 -3.05
C ILE A 9 -0.26 7.89 -3.44
N PHE A 10 0.13 9.00 -4.10
CA PHE A 10 1.53 9.22 -4.53
C PHE A 10 2.28 10.24 -3.66
N MET A 11 1.69 10.72 -2.57
CA MET A 11 2.31 11.74 -1.73
C MET A 11 3.25 11.09 -0.70
N PRO A 12 4.52 11.51 -0.63
CA PRO A 12 5.42 11.09 0.45
C PRO A 12 4.87 11.48 1.83
N LEU A 13 5.01 10.61 2.82
CA LEU A 13 4.51 10.79 4.18
C LEU A 13 4.81 12.18 4.78
N HIS A 14 6.04 12.67 4.64
CA HIS A 14 6.44 13.99 5.17
C HIS A 14 5.69 15.17 4.53
N LYS A 15 5.31 15.06 3.25
CA LYS A 15 4.53 16.10 2.56
C LYS A 15 3.06 16.04 2.98
N PHE A 16 2.55 14.84 3.22
CA PHE A 16 1.21 14.63 3.74
C PHE A 16 1.07 15.19 5.16
N GLU A 17 2.02 14.89 6.05
CA GLU A 17 2.02 15.45 7.42
C GLU A 17 2.11 16.99 7.41
N GLN A 18 2.86 17.57 6.48
CA GLN A 18 2.91 19.02 6.30
C GLN A 18 1.58 19.60 5.79
N SER A 19 0.87 18.91 4.90
CA SER A 19 -0.38 19.43 4.31
C SER A 19 -1.54 19.43 5.28
N ILE A 20 -1.50 18.58 6.31
CA ILE A 20 -2.54 18.50 7.36
C ILE A 20 -2.15 19.23 8.66
N ARG A 21 -0.95 19.82 8.74
CA ARG A 21 -0.40 20.39 10.00
C ARG A 21 -1.31 21.45 10.64
N ASP A 22 -1.89 22.33 9.81
CA ASP A 22 -2.69 23.47 10.28
C ASP A 22 -4.21 23.16 10.28
N ALA A 23 -4.59 21.90 10.07
CA ALA A 23 -5.98 21.48 10.09
C ALA A 23 -6.49 21.22 11.52
N ASP A 24 -7.82 21.15 11.66
CA ASP A 24 -8.47 20.79 12.92
C ASP A 24 -8.06 19.36 13.36
N PRO A 25 -7.92 19.07 14.68
CA PRO A 25 -7.53 17.75 15.16
C PRO A 25 -8.43 16.61 14.66
N MET A 26 -9.74 16.85 14.48
CA MET A 26 -10.62 15.83 13.90
C MET A 26 -10.31 15.60 12.41
N ALA A 27 -10.08 16.68 11.66
CA ALA A 27 -9.72 16.60 10.24
C ALA A 27 -8.35 15.93 10.03
N ILE A 28 -7.40 16.14 10.94
CA ILE A 28 -6.09 15.45 10.94
C ILE A 28 -6.29 13.95 11.12
N ARG A 29 -7.11 13.55 12.11
CA ARG A 29 -7.41 12.13 12.37
C ARG A 29 -8.08 11.47 11.16
N GLU A 30 -9.13 12.08 10.61
CA GLU A 30 -9.81 11.58 9.40
C GLU A 30 -8.85 11.48 8.20
N ALA A 31 -7.98 12.47 8.01
CA ALA A 31 -7.01 12.45 6.93
C ALA A 31 -5.99 11.32 7.10
N ARG A 32 -5.48 11.07 8.32
CA ARG A 32 -4.55 9.96 8.63
C ARG A 32 -5.19 8.61 8.36
N ILE A 33 -6.43 8.41 8.80
CA ILE A 33 -7.21 7.18 8.56
C ILE A 33 -7.40 6.99 7.05
N ALA A 34 -7.82 8.03 6.32
CA ALA A 34 -8.01 7.98 4.88
C ALA A 34 -6.69 7.67 4.13
N PHE A 35 -5.57 8.27 4.55
CA PHE A 35 -4.27 8.03 3.96
C PHE A 35 -3.82 6.57 4.10
N ILE A 36 -4.02 5.97 5.28
CA ILE A 36 -3.70 4.56 5.50
C ILE A 36 -4.67 3.66 4.74
N SER A 37 -5.97 3.96 4.75
CA SER A 37 -6.99 3.21 3.98
C SER A 37 -6.67 3.17 2.48
N ASP A 38 -6.22 4.30 1.92
CA ASP A 38 -5.75 4.40 0.53
C ASP A 38 -4.51 3.50 0.31
N GLY A 39 -3.56 3.49 1.26
CA GLY A 39 -2.38 2.62 1.22
C GLY A 39 -2.70 1.13 1.28
N ILE A 40 -3.64 0.73 2.14
CA ILE A 40 -4.15 -0.65 2.27
C ILE A 40 -4.82 -1.08 0.96
N SER A 41 -5.67 -0.22 0.40
CA SER A 41 -6.34 -0.48 -0.88
C SER A 41 -5.33 -0.70 -2.01
N LEU A 42 -4.29 0.14 -2.08
CA LEU A 42 -3.20 -0.01 -3.06
C LEU A 42 -2.44 -1.34 -2.88
N TYR A 43 -2.21 -1.75 -1.62
CA TYR A 43 -1.57 -3.04 -1.33
C TYR A 43 -2.42 -4.21 -1.85
N HIS A 44 -3.73 -4.20 -1.59
CA HIS A 44 -4.64 -5.24 -2.07
C HIS A 44 -4.77 -5.25 -3.59
N ASP A 45 -4.85 -4.10 -4.24
CA ASP A 45 -4.87 -3.99 -5.71
C ASP A 45 -3.61 -4.61 -6.32
N GLU A 46 -2.44 -4.31 -5.76
CA GLU A 46 -1.17 -4.85 -6.24
C GLU A 46 -1.04 -6.36 -5.95
N LEU A 47 -1.56 -6.82 -4.81
CA LEU A 47 -1.61 -8.23 -4.44
C LEU A 47 -2.57 -9.01 -5.36
N GLN A 48 -3.74 -8.44 -5.66
CA GLN A 48 -4.73 -9.01 -6.57
C GLN A 48 -4.19 -9.02 -8.00
N TRP A 49 -3.51 -7.96 -8.45
CA TRP A 49 -2.82 -7.93 -9.73
C TRP A 49 -1.81 -9.08 -9.83
N ARG A 50 -0.98 -9.27 -8.81
CA ARG A 50 -0.01 -10.38 -8.78
C ARG A 50 -0.68 -11.76 -8.75
N ARG A 51 -1.79 -11.92 -8.02
CA ARG A 51 -2.61 -13.15 -8.04
C ARG A 51 -3.22 -13.39 -9.42
N SER A 52 -3.70 -12.35 -10.10
CA SER A 52 -4.31 -12.44 -11.44
C SER A 52 -3.31 -12.83 -12.54
N LEU A 53 -2.01 -12.62 -12.31
CA LEU A 53 -0.93 -13.10 -13.19
C LEU A 53 -0.58 -14.57 -12.99
N SER A 54 -1.03 -15.19 -11.90
CA SER A 54 -0.88 -16.63 -11.69
C SER A 54 -1.90 -17.41 -12.55
N PRO A 55 -1.51 -18.51 -13.18
CA PRO A 55 -1.51 -18.57 -14.63
C PRO A 55 -2.67 -19.39 -15.19
N HIS A 56 -3.45 -18.82 -16.11
CA HIS A 56 -3.84 -19.61 -17.27
C HIS A 56 -2.57 -19.86 -18.08
N ARG A 57 -1.80 -20.90 -17.71
CA ARG A 57 -0.53 -21.29 -18.35
C ARG A 57 -0.62 -21.28 -19.88
N PHE A 58 -1.80 -21.58 -20.41
CA PHE A 58 -2.13 -21.55 -21.83
C PHE A 58 -1.98 -20.16 -22.50
N LEU A 59 -2.39 -19.08 -21.85
CA LEU A 59 -2.32 -17.72 -22.42
C LEU A 59 -0.88 -17.18 -22.45
N TRP A 60 -0.03 -17.62 -21.53
CA TRP A 60 1.37 -17.21 -21.48
C TRP A 60 2.20 -17.75 -22.64
N TYR A 61 1.85 -18.92 -23.18
CA TYR A 61 2.47 -19.45 -24.41
C TYR A 61 2.03 -18.69 -25.67
N LEU A 62 0.90 -17.98 -25.63
CA LEU A 62 0.37 -17.25 -26.79
C LEU A 62 0.99 -15.86 -26.97
N PHE A 63 1.66 -15.31 -25.94
CA PHE A 63 2.29 -13.99 -25.99
C PHE A 63 3.75 -14.01 -25.49
N PRO A 64 4.66 -14.72 -26.18
CA PRO A 64 6.08 -14.78 -25.80
C PRO A 64 6.75 -13.39 -25.75
N LEU A 65 6.26 -12.42 -26.54
CA LEU A 65 6.74 -11.03 -26.53
C LEU A 65 6.33 -10.25 -25.26
N ALA A 66 5.21 -10.61 -24.63
CA ALA A 66 4.75 -9.95 -23.40
C ALA A 66 5.43 -10.51 -22.14
N TRP A 67 6.02 -11.71 -22.23
CA TRP A 67 6.69 -12.39 -21.13
C TRP A 67 7.72 -11.53 -20.38
N PRO A 68 8.71 -10.90 -21.04
CA PRO A 68 9.71 -10.08 -20.34
C PRO A 68 9.09 -8.87 -19.62
N ILE A 69 8.05 -8.26 -20.20
CA ILE A 69 7.34 -7.12 -19.62
C ILE A 69 6.60 -7.56 -18.35
N LEU A 70 5.89 -8.69 -18.43
CA LEU A 70 5.13 -9.22 -17.30
C LEU A 70 6.05 -9.72 -16.17
N TRP A 71 7.19 -10.34 -16.51
CA TRP A 71 8.21 -10.74 -15.54
C TRP A 71 8.83 -9.54 -14.83
N TYR A 72 9.19 -8.50 -15.60
CA TYR A 72 9.72 -7.25 -15.06
C TYR A 72 8.70 -6.57 -14.14
N ARG A 73 7.43 -6.48 -14.56
CA ARG A 73 6.37 -5.91 -13.73
C ARG A 73 6.08 -6.74 -12.48
N SER A 74 6.15 -8.08 -12.55
CA SER A 74 6.06 -8.95 -11.36
C SER A 74 7.17 -8.69 -10.36
N ARG A 75 8.39 -8.38 -10.84
CA ARG A 75 9.52 -8.05 -9.97
C ARG A 75 9.32 -6.68 -9.31
N LEU A 76 8.88 -5.68 -10.07
CA LEU A 76 8.54 -4.35 -9.53
C LEU A 76 7.40 -4.44 -8.52
N SER A 77 6.36 -5.22 -8.81
CA SER A 77 5.23 -5.48 -7.92
C SER A 77 5.67 -6.04 -6.57
N LYS A 78 6.61 -6.99 -6.54
CA LYS A 78 7.16 -7.51 -5.29
C LYS A 78 7.89 -6.43 -4.48
N MET A 79 8.65 -5.55 -5.13
CA MET A 79 9.30 -4.43 -4.44
C MET A 79 8.29 -3.40 -3.95
N ALA A 80 7.26 -3.10 -4.76
CA ALA A 80 6.19 -2.18 -4.41
C ALA A 80 5.40 -2.68 -3.20
N LEU A 81 4.96 -3.95 -3.20
CA LEU A 81 4.28 -4.57 -2.05
C LEU A 81 5.10 -4.46 -0.77
N SER A 82 6.41 -4.74 -0.83
CA SER A 82 7.30 -4.62 0.32
C SER A 82 7.50 -3.17 0.80
N ALA A 83 7.54 -2.21 -0.12
CA ALA A 83 7.66 -0.81 0.22
C ALA A 83 6.36 -0.27 0.84
N ILE A 84 5.21 -0.65 0.27
CA ILE A 84 3.89 -0.28 0.77
C ILE A 84 3.66 -0.89 2.16
N SER A 85 3.96 -2.17 2.36
CA SER A 85 3.79 -2.80 3.68
C SER A 85 4.64 -2.15 4.77
N ARG A 86 5.89 -1.79 4.44
CA ARG A 86 6.77 -1.06 5.37
C ARG A 86 6.24 0.33 5.70
N ALA A 87 5.77 1.06 4.69
CA ALA A 87 5.19 2.38 4.91
C ALA A 87 3.93 2.30 5.78
N ILE A 88 3.07 1.30 5.58
CA ILE A 88 1.87 1.08 6.40
C ILE A 88 2.27 0.73 7.84
N ALA A 89 3.25 -0.15 8.05
CA ALA A 89 3.75 -0.50 9.38
C ALA A 89 4.33 0.73 10.11
N ASP A 90 5.13 1.55 9.42
CA ASP A 90 5.68 2.80 9.98
C ASP A 90 4.57 3.78 10.37
N CYS A 91 3.53 3.92 9.54
CA CYS A 91 2.39 4.79 9.84
C CYS A 91 1.54 4.25 11.00
N ARG A 92 1.33 2.93 11.07
CA ARG A 92 0.63 2.26 12.17
C ARG A 92 1.33 2.48 13.51
N ALA A 93 2.67 2.37 13.54
CA ALA A 93 3.45 2.63 14.74
C ALA A 93 3.40 4.11 15.14
N ARG A 94 3.43 5.03 14.16
CA ARG A 94 3.46 6.48 14.42
C ARG A 94 2.11 7.05 14.86
N TRP A 95 1.00 6.54 14.33
CA TRP A 95 -0.35 7.05 14.59
C TRP A 95 -1.21 6.02 15.33
N ALA A 96 -0.58 5.18 16.17
CA ALA A 96 -1.24 4.10 16.88
C ALA A 96 -2.48 4.56 17.66
N GLU A 97 -2.39 5.71 18.35
CA GLU A 97 -3.50 6.29 19.11
C GLU A 97 -4.68 6.71 18.22
N ASP A 98 -4.41 7.30 17.05
CA ASP A 98 -5.48 7.72 16.12
C ASP A 98 -6.18 6.53 15.46
N LEU A 99 -5.43 5.45 15.23
CA LEU A 99 -5.85 4.25 14.49
C LEU A 99 -6.44 3.16 15.38
N GLN A 100 -6.24 3.23 16.70
CA GLN A 100 -6.75 2.23 17.64
C GLN A 100 -8.27 2.03 17.54
N ASP A 101 -8.99 3.11 17.25
CA ASP A 101 -10.44 3.12 17.07
C ASP A 101 -10.87 3.06 15.59
N SER A 102 -9.94 2.82 14.67
CA SER A 102 -10.25 2.70 13.25
C SER A 102 -10.54 1.23 12.90
N GLU A 103 -11.67 0.95 12.25
CA GLU A 103 -12.06 -0.38 11.74
C GLU A 103 -11.23 -0.80 10.50
N LEU A 104 -9.97 -0.37 10.43
CA LEU A 104 -9.09 -0.65 9.30
C LEU A 104 -8.63 -2.11 9.36
N ASP A 105 -8.87 -2.84 8.27
CA ASP A 105 -8.43 -4.20 8.10
C ASP A 105 -6.96 -4.23 7.65
N PHE A 106 -6.10 -4.79 8.50
CA PHE A 106 -4.68 -5.03 8.19
C PHE A 106 -4.40 -6.52 7.93
N ASP A 107 -5.41 -7.39 7.95
CA ASP A 107 -5.24 -8.81 7.70
C ASP A 107 -4.70 -9.00 6.28
N GLN A 108 -3.54 -9.65 6.17
CA GLN A 108 -2.73 -9.89 4.95
C GLN A 108 -1.58 -8.90 4.70
N ILE A 109 -1.45 -7.81 5.45
CA ILE A 109 -0.28 -6.93 5.33
C ILE A 109 0.87 -7.53 6.13
N ILE A 110 1.82 -8.14 5.41
CA ILE A 110 2.99 -8.75 6.04
C ILE A 110 3.86 -7.66 6.67
N ASP A 111 3.99 -7.70 7.99
CA ASP A 111 4.89 -6.82 8.72
C ASP A 111 6.34 -7.21 8.39
N PRO A 112 7.15 -6.33 7.77
CA PRO A 112 8.53 -6.67 7.43
C PRO A 112 9.37 -7.04 8.67
N LEU A 113 8.97 -6.65 9.88
CA LEU A 113 9.62 -7.02 11.14
C LEU A 113 9.38 -8.48 11.54
N GLU A 114 8.19 -9.04 11.31
CA GLU A 114 7.91 -10.45 11.63
C GLU A 114 8.64 -11.42 10.68
N SER A 115 8.88 -10.99 9.44
CA SER A 115 9.59 -11.80 8.44
C SER A 115 11.09 -12.00 8.72
N GLN A 116 11.67 -11.26 9.69
CA GLN A 116 13.07 -11.43 10.13
C GLN A 116 13.23 -12.44 11.28
N HIS A 117 12.16 -12.81 11.99
CA HIS A 117 12.24 -13.74 13.12
C HIS A 117 12.05 -15.23 12.74
N HIS A 118 11.77 -15.52 11.46
CA HIS A 118 11.57 -16.88 10.95
C HIS A 118 12.63 -17.32 9.92
N GLY A 119 13.80 -16.67 9.90
CA GLY A 119 14.95 -17.03 9.06
C GLY A 119 16.01 -17.84 9.79
#